data_AF-A0A2S6SL13-F1
#
_entry.id   AF-A0A2S6SL13-F1
#
_cell.length_a   1.000
_cell.length_b   1.000
_cell.length_c   1.000
_cell.angle_alpha   90.00
_cell.angle_beta   90.00
_cell.angle_gamma   90.00
#
_symmetry.space_group_name_H-M   'P 1'
#
loop_
_entity.id
_entity.type
_entity.pdbx_description
1 polymer ?
#
loop_
_entity_poly.entity_id
_entity_poly.type
_entity_poly.pdbx_seq_one_letter_code
_entity_poly.pdbx_strand_id
1 'polypeptide(L)' 'MISIIEKGYLLKMYKNGYFPMAKNKNDLNVNFYKPHKRFLIPIKEFHIPKKLFKEYKKKNLNLV' A
#
# COMPACT_ATOMS: atom_id res chain seq x y z
N MET A 1 19.05 -2.54 14.87
CA MET A 1 19.06 -3.87 14.21
C MET A 1 18.04 -3.81 13.08
N ILE A 2 18.47 -3.89 11.82
CA ILE A 2 17.54 -3.89 10.67
C ILE A 2 16.91 -5.28 10.63
N SER A 3 15.60 -5.39 10.86
CA SER A 3 14.89 -6.66 10.78
C SER A 3 14.55 -6.95 9.32
N ILE A 4 15.29 -7.87 8.70
CA ILE A 4 14.94 -8.42 7.39
C ILE A 4 13.72 -9.31 7.60
N ILE A 5 12.60 -8.98 6.94
CA ILE A 5 11.38 -9.79 7.00
C ILE A 5 11.56 -11.01 6.09
N GLU A 6 11.42 -12.20 6.66
CA GLU A 6 11.47 -13.44 5.91
C GLU A 6 10.30 -13.53 4.91
N LYS A 7 10.58 -13.92 3.65
CA LYS A 7 9.59 -13.95 2.57
C LYS A 7 8.38 -14.84 2.87
N GLY A 8 8.61 -16.03 3.42
CA GLY A 8 7.55 -16.97 3.78
C GLY A 8 6.63 -16.41 4.85
N TYR A 9 7.22 -15.77 5.86
CA TYR A 9 6.49 -15.07 6.91
C TYR A 9 5.67 -13.91 6.35
N LEU A 10 6.23 -13.10 5.44
CA LEU A 10 5.54 -12.00 4.80
C LEU A 10 4.27 -12.48 4.05
N LEU A 11 4.40 -13.53 3.24
CA LEU A 11 3.27 -14.11 2.51
C LEU A 11 2.20 -14.66 3.46
N LYS A 12 2.61 -15.35 4.54
CA LYS A 12 1.70 -15.85 5.58
C LYS A 12 0.90 -14.72 6.23
N MET A 13 1.55 -13.60 6.52
CA MET A 13 0.89 -12.45 7.16
C MET A 13 -0.11 -11.77 6.22
N TYR A 14 0.25 -11.54 4.96
CA TYR A 14 -0.69 -11.00 3.96
C TYR A 14 -1.91 -11.91 3.75
N LYS A 15 -1.70 -13.24 3.69
CA LYS A 15 -2.80 -14.21 3.61
C LYS A 15 -3.79 -14.06 4.77
N ASN A 16 -3.30 -13.74 5.96
CA ASN A 16 -4.12 -13.55 7.17
C ASN A 16 -4.69 -12.13 7.33
N GLY A 17 -4.47 -11.25 6.35
CA GLY A 17 -4.94 -9.87 6.35
C GLY A 17 -4.06 -8.88 7.12
N TYR A 18 -2.87 -9.29 7.55
CA TYR A 18 -1.89 -8.39 8.16
C TYR A 18 -1.05 -7.69 7.10
N PHE A 19 -0.57 -6.48 7.40
CA PHE A 19 0.43 -5.79 6.58
C PHE A 19 1.56 -5.22 7.46
N PRO A 20 2.80 -5.23 6.97
CA PRO A 20 3.93 -4.62 7.67
C PRO A 20 3.86 -3.09 7.56
N MET A 21 4.07 -2.39 8.68
CA MET A 21 4.20 -0.93 8.70
C MET A 21 5.08 -0.50 9.88
N ALA A 22 5.89 0.54 9.68
CA ALA A 22 6.63 1.20 10.76
C ALA A 22 5.74 2.24 11.44
N LYS A 23 5.98 2.57 12.72
CA LYS A 23 5.16 3.58 13.40
C LYS A 23 5.38 4.99 12.83
N ASN A 24 6.59 5.27 12.36
CA ASN A 24 6.96 6.53 11.73
C ASN A 24 8.18 6.34 10.81
N LYS A 25 8.59 7.41 10.12
CA LYS A 25 9.69 7.40 9.14
C LYS A 25 11.05 6.97 9.73
N ASN A 26 11.29 7.25 11.01
CA ASN A 26 12.58 7.04 11.66
C ASN A 26 12.61 5.75 12.49
N ASP A 27 11.51 4.99 12.53
CA ASP A 27 11.42 3.75 13.29
C ASP A 27 12.15 2.62 12.55
N LEU A 28 13.11 1.99 13.23
CA LEU A 28 13.89 0.87 12.70
C LEU A 28 13.11 -0.45 12.76
N ASN A 29 11.97 -0.48 13.45
CA ASN A 29 11.14 -1.66 13.61
C ASN A 29 9.92 -1.63 12.69
N VAL A 30 9.57 -2.80 12.17
CA VAL A 30 8.37 -3.01 11.37
C VAL A 30 7.41 -3.91 12.13
N ASN A 31 6.20 -3.41 12.38
CA ASN A 31 5.15 -4.16 13.06
C ASN A 31 4.10 -4.61 12.03
N PHE A 32 3.38 -5.69 12.34
CA PHE A 32 2.29 -6.17 11.50
C PHE A 32 0.94 -5.72 12.06
N TYR A 33 0.13 -5.09 11.22
CA TYR A 33 -1.16 -4.53 11.59
C TYR A 33 -2.30 -5.25 10.88
N LYS A 34 -3.39 -5.50 11.61
CA LYS A 34 -4.68 -5.98 11.07
C LYS A 34 -5.78 -5.04 11.56
N PRO A 35 -6.18 -4.05 10.76
CA PRO A 35 -7.19 -3.07 11.17
C PRO A 35 -8.56 -3.73 11.23
N HIS A 36 -9.37 -3.34 12.23
CA HIS A 36 -10.73 -3.83 12.37
C HIS A 36 -11.63 -3.38 11.21
N LYS A 37 -11.54 -2.10 10.82
CA LYS A 37 -12.16 -1.56 9.59
C LYS A 37 -11.09 -1.47 8.51
N ARG A 38 -11.30 -2.13 7.37
CA ARG A 38 -10.36 -2.11 6.25
C ARG A 38 -10.91 -1.25 5.12
N PHE A 39 -10.07 -0.36 4.61
CA PHE A 39 -10.40 0.41 3.42
C PHE A 39 -10.24 -0.48 2.19
N LEU A 40 -11.30 -0.58 1.38
CA LEU A 40 -11.32 -1.30 0.12
C LEU A 40 -11.60 -0.30 -1.00
N ILE A 41 -10.77 -0.31 -2.04
CA ILE A 41 -10.95 0.57 -3.20
C ILE A 41 -11.70 -0.23 -4.28
N PRO A 42 -12.93 0.15 -4.64
CA PRO A 42 -13.65 -0.51 -5.73
C PRO A 42 -13.02 -0.11 -7.06
N ILE A 43 -12.21 -0.99 -7.64
CA ILE A 43 -11.40 -0.69 -8.84
C ILE A 43 -12.28 -0.23 -10.03
N LYS A 44 -13.47 -0.82 -10.19
CA LYS A 44 -14.39 -0.51 -11.30
C LYS A 44 -15.10 0.83 -11.13
N GLU A 45 -15.22 1.32 -9.91
CA GLU A 45 -16.01 2.52 -9.55
C GLU A 45 -15.12 3.61 -8.94
N PHE A 46 -13.79 3.47 -9.06
CA PHE A 46 -12.86 4.43 -8.50
C PHE A 46 -13.05 5.80 -9.16
N HIS A 47 -13.32 6.80 -8.32
CA HIS A 47 -13.53 8.16 -8.80
C HIS A 47 -12.22 8.76 -9.34
N ILE A 48 -12.22 9.15 -10.61
CA ILE A 48 -11.12 9.86 -11.25
C ILE A 48 -11.60 11.29 -11.57
N PRO A 49 -11.02 12.32 -10.94
CA PRO A 49 -11.33 13.71 -11.28
C PRO A 49 -11.06 14.01 -12.75
N LYS A 50 -11.99 14.72 -13.41
CA LYS A 50 -11.89 15.06 -14.85
C LYS A 50 -10.59 15.78 -15.21
N LYS A 51 -10.09 16.66 -14.33
CA LYS A 51 -8.81 17.36 -14.53
C LYS A 51 -7.62 16.40 -14.50
N LEU A 52 -7.57 15.49 -13.52
CA LEU A 52 -6.53 14.47 -13.43
C LEU A 52 -6.52 13.59 -14.68
N PHE A 53 -7.69 13.15 -15.14
CA PHE A 53 -7.79 12.33 -16.35
C PHE A 53 -7.38 13.07 -17.63
N LYS A 54 -7.66 14.38 -17.71
CA LYS A 54 -7.17 15.23 -18.80
C LYS A 54 -5.64 15.32 -18.80
N GLU A 55 -5.01 15.54 -17.65
CA GLU A 55 -3.54 15.58 -17.54
C GLU A 55 -2.91 14.22 -17.88
N TYR A 56 -3.50 13.12 -17.39
CA TYR A 56 -3.09 11.77 -17.75
C TYR A 56 -3.09 11.54 -19.27
N LYS A 57 -4.16 11.96 -19.97
CA LYS A 57 -4.27 11.80 -21.43
C LYS A 57 -3.21 12.56 -22.23
N LYS A 58 -2.66 13.64 -21.68
CA LYS A 58 -1.57 14.39 -22.33
C LYS A 58 -0.24 13.61 -22.34
N LYS A 59 -0.18 12.43 -21.69
CA LYS A 59 1.03 11.58 -21.57
C LYS A 59 2.24 12.29 -20.95
N ASN A 60 2.01 13.38 -20.22
CA ASN A 60 3.05 14.11 -19.49
C ASN A 60 3.40 13.43 -18.14
N LEU A 61 3.01 12.18 -17.96
CA LEU A 61 3.26 11.40 -16.77
C LEU A 61 4.17 10.24 -17.15
N ASN A 62 5.37 10.23 -16.58
CA ASN A 62 6.23 9.06 -16.61
C ASN A 62 5.69 8.07 -15.59
N LEU A 63 5.04 7.02 -16.09
CA LEU A 63 4.75 5.83 -15.28
C LEU A 63 6.00 4.95 -15.37
N VAL A 64 6.71 4.82 -14.25
CA VAL A 64 7.85 3.92 -14.08
C VAL A 64 7.38 2.48 -14.04
#